data_AF-A0A1S1U7X8-F1
#
_entry.id   AF-A0A1S1U7X8-F1
#
_cell.length_a   1.000
_cell.length_b   1.000
_cell.length_c   1.000
_cell.angle_alpha   90.00
_cell.angle_beta   90.00
_cell.angle_gamma   90.00
#
_symmetry.space_group_name_H-M   'P 1'
#
loop_
_entity.id
_entity.type
_entity.pdbx_description
1 polymer ?
#
loop_
_entity_poly.entity_id
_entity_poly.type
_entity_poly.pdbx_seq_one_letter_code
_entity_poly.pdbx_strand_id
1 'polypeptide(L)'
;MMSCAFMIRRRIATLWLRARVPGNRQVVVVFEEDDCFLCSSVFLVENWSDIFVPSRDDAMVYSNDTPLILFYCHEKAFELGQRMAYD
;
A
#
# COMPACT_ATOMS: atom_id res chain seq x y z
N MET A 1 21.81 8.88 3.05
CA MET A 1 21.71 9.71 1.82
C MET A 1 20.83 8.97 0.83
N MET A 2 19.59 9.42 0.57
CA MET A 2 18.72 8.82 -0.45
C MET A 2 19.17 9.30 -1.84
N SER A 3 19.40 8.37 -2.77
CA SER A 3 19.77 8.68 -4.16
C SER A 3 18.61 9.36 -4.91
N CYS A 4 18.91 10.25 -5.85
CA CYS A 4 17.93 10.94 -6.69
C CYS A 4 17.00 9.96 -7.45
N ALA A 5 17.54 8.82 -7.90
CA ALA A 5 16.75 7.77 -8.58
C ALA A 5 15.70 7.11 -7.66
N PHE A 6 16.01 6.96 -6.37
CA PHE A 6 15.07 6.44 -5.36
C PHE A 6 13.91 7.42 -5.13
N MET A 7 14.21 8.72 -5.13
CA MET A 7 13.22 9.79 -4.94
C MET A 7 12.22 9.88 -6.11
N ILE A 8 12.67 9.68 -7.35
CA ILE A 8 11.80 9.62 -8.54
C ILE A 8 10.86 8.42 -8.48
N ARG A 9 11.37 7.22 -8.11
CA ARG A 9 10.52 6.03 -7.94
C ARG A 9 9.47 6.22 -6.85
N ARG A 10 9.84 6.83 -5.71
CA ARG A 10 8.88 7.15 -4.63
C ARG A 10 7.76 8.08 -5.11
N ARG A 11 8.11 9.15 -5.84
CA ARG A 11 7.13 10.11 -6.36
C ARG A 11 6.16 9.47 -7.37
N ILE A 12 6.67 8.66 -8.30
CA ILE A 12 5.85 7.94 -9.28
C ILE A 12 4.90 6.97 -8.57
N ALA A 13 5.40 6.19 -7.61
CA ALA A 13 4.58 5.27 -6.82
C ALA A 13 3.50 6.00 -6.01
N THR A 14 3.82 7.12 -5.35
CA THR A 14 2.82 7.93 -4.65
C THR A 14 1.72 8.45 -5.59
N LEU A 15 2.08 8.91 -6.80
CA LEU A 15 1.07 9.34 -7.79
C LEU A 15 0.21 8.17 -8.24
N TRP A 16 0.81 7.01 -8.49
CA TRP A 16 0.11 5.80 -8.89
C TRP A 16 -0.87 5.33 -7.79
N LEU A 17 -0.45 5.40 -6.52
CA LEU A 17 -1.30 5.08 -5.36
C LEU A 17 -2.46 6.07 -5.24
N ARG A 18 -2.22 7.37 -5.36
CA ARG A 18 -3.28 8.41 -5.31
C ARG A 18 -4.37 8.20 -6.35
N ALA A 19 -3.99 7.71 -7.54
CA ALA A 19 -4.95 7.44 -8.61
C ALA A 19 -5.83 6.21 -8.33
N ARG A 20 -5.45 5.34 -7.40
CA ARG A 20 -6.08 4.02 -7.18
C ARG A 20 -6.70 3.85 -5.79
N VAL A 21 -6.15 4.52 -4.78
CA VAL A 21 -6.63 4.48 -3.40
C VAL A 21 -7.39 5.77 -3.11
N PRO A 22 -8.73 5.73 -2.99
CA PRO A 22 -9.53 6.92 -2.73
C PRO A 22 -9.20 7.49 -1.35
N GLY A 23 -9.00 8.81 -1.27
CA GLY A 23 -8.50 9.52 -0.07
C GLY A 23 -9.49 9.65 1.10
N ASN A 24 -10.67 9.03 1.05
CA ASN A 24 -11.70 9.16 2.08
C ASN A 24 -12.10 7.80 2.69
N ARG A 25 -11.19 6.82 2.68
CA ARG A 25 -11.46 5.45 3.09
C ARG A 25 -10.52 4.99 4.20
N GLN A 26 -10.97 4.01 4.97
CA GLN A 26 -10.09 3.23 5.83
C GLN A 26 -9.56 2.01 5.07
N VAL A 27 -8.31 1.67 5.35
CA VAL A 27 -7.59 0.54 4.78
C VAL A 27 -6.93 -0.25 5.90
N VAL A 28 -6.94 -1.56 5.77
CA VAL A 28 -6.19 -2.48 6.63
C VAL A 28 -4.91 -2.82 5.90
N VAL A 29 -3.78 -2.67 6.58
CA VAL A 29 -2.46 -3.10 6.13
C VAL A 29 -2.11 -4.35 6.92
N VAL A 30 -1.82 -5.44 6.23
CA VAL A 30 -1.48 -6.76 6.78
C VAL A 30 -0.07 -7.08 6.33
N PHE A 31 0.82 -7.39 7.27
CA PHE A 31 2.16 -7.88 6.99
C PHE A 31 2.23 -9.39 7.16
N GLU A 32 1.62 -9.90 8.23
CA GLU A 32 1.55 -11.32 8.59
C GLU A 32 0.18 -11.62 9.22
N GLU A 33 -0.10 -12.88 9.57
CA GLU A 33 -1.40 -13.33 10.12
C GLU A 33 -1.86 -12.49 11.33
N ASP A 34 -0.95 -12.20 12.25
CA ASP A 34 -1.24 -11.46 13.48
C ASP A 34 -0.67 -10.02 13.48
N ASP A 35 -0.06 -9.58 12.39
CA ASP A 35 0.55 -8.24 12.27
C ASP A 35 -0.19 -7.42 11.21
N CYS A 36 -1.21 -6.70 11.69
CA CYS A 36 -1.97 -5.79 10.86
C CYS A 36 -2.35 -4.51 11.62
N PHE A 37 -2.64 -3.45 10.87
CA PHE A 37 -3.19 -2.23 11.43
C PHE A 37 -4.18 -1.55 10.49
N LEU A 38 -5.13 -0.84 11.08
CA LEU A 38 -6.11 -0.03 10.37
C LEU A 38 -5.62 1.43 10.30
N CYS A 39 -5.62 2.04 9.11
CA CYS A 39 -5.33 3.45 8.94
C CYS A 39 -6.20 4.10 7.87
N SER A 40 -6.13 5.42 7.75
CA SER A 40 -6.75 6.12 6.62
C SER A 40 -5.93 5.91 5.35
N SER A 41 -6.60 5.89 4.21
CA SER A 41 -5.93 5.83 2.90
C SER A 41 -5.00 7.01 2.66
N VAL A 42 -5.33 8.20 3.20
CA VAL A 42 -4.45 9.38 3.17
C VAL A 42 -3.14 9.09 3.90
N PHE A 43 -3.24 8.56 5.12
CA PHE A 43 -2.06 8.22 5.92
C PHE A 43 -1.19 7.19 5.19
N LEU A 44 -1.78 6.13 4.64
CA LEU A 44 -1.06 5.14 3.85
C LEU A 44 -0.31 5.81 2.69
N VAL A 45 -1.00 6.60 1.86
CA VAL A 45 -0.41 7.20 0.65
C VAL A 45 0.73 8.17 0.96
N GLU A 46 0.66 8.87 2.09
CA GLU A 46 1.70 9.81 2.51
C GLU A 46 2.91 9.11 3.13
N ASN A 47 2.70 7.98 3.81
CA ASN A 47 3.71 7.31 4.63
C ASN A 47 4.12 5.91 4.12
N TRP A 48 3.61 5.45 2.97
CA TRP A 48 3.78 4.06 2.50
C TRP A 48 5.24 3.58 2.52
N SER A 49 6.20 4.41 2.09
CA SER A 49 7.60 3.99 2.04
C SER A 49 8.22 3.79 3.41
N ASP A 50 7.68 4.44 4.43
CA ASP A 50 8.18 4.37 5.79
C ASP A 50 7.47 3.24 6.57
N ILE A 51 6.25 2.86 6.15
CA ILE A 51 5.49 1.73 6.70
C ILE A 51 6.17 0.38 6.40
N PHE A 52 6.78 0.23 5.23
CA PHE A 52 7.35 -1.06 4.77
C PHE A 52 8.85 -1.23 5.06
N VAL A 53 9.51 -0.24 5.66
CA VAL A 53 10.97 -0.23 5.95
C VAL A 53 11.23 -0.54 7.43
N PRO A 54 12.26 -1.33 7.81
CA PRO A 54 13.38 -1.80 6.99
C PRO A 54 13.15 -3.09 6.16
N SER A 55 12.21 -3.96 6.53
CA SER A 55 11.97 -5.23 5.84
C SER A 55 10.56 -5.78 6.10
N ARG A 56 9.56 -4.91 6.06
CA ARG A 56 8.16 -5.36 6.05
C ARG A 56 7.72 -5.48 4.60
N ASP A 57 8.35 -6.43 3.93
CA ASP A 57 8.07 -6.81 2.55
C ASP A 57 6.87 -7.76 2.52
N ASP A 58 6.23 -7.91 1.36
CA ASP A 58 5.07 -8.78 1.14
C ASP A 58 3.81 -8.39 1.94
N ALA A 59 3.54 -7.09 2.01
CA ALA A 59 2.36 -6.57 2.68
C ALA A 59 1.12 -6.56 1.76
N MET A 60 -0.03 -6.88 2.33
CA MET A 60 -1.34 -6.75 1.69
C MET A 60 -2.07 -5.53 2.27
N VAL A 61 -2.67 -4.72 1.40
CA VAL A 61 -3.56 -3.63 1.79
C VAL A 61 -4.92 -3.87 1.17
N TYR A 62 -5.97 -3.82 1.99
CA TYR A 62 -7.34 -3.93 1.51
C TYR A 62 -8.27 -2.95 2.22
N SER A 63 -9.45 -2.76 1.66
CA SER A 63 -10.54 -2.01 2.29
C SER A 63 -11.77 -2.89 2.38
N ASN A 64 -12.54 -2.76 3.46
CA ASN A 64 -13.79 -3.52 3.60
C ASN A 64 -14.87 -3.01 2.64
N ASP A 65 -14.80 -1.73 2.25
CA ASP A 65 -15.83 -1.06 1.44
C ASP A 65 -15.63 -1.27 -0.06
N THR A 66 -14.55 -1.95 -0.47
CA THR A 66 -14.09 -1.98 -1.86
C THR A 66 -13.48 -3.32 -2.18
N PRO A 67 -13.61 -3.83 -3.43
CA PRO A 67 -12.92 -5.04 -3.83
C PRO A 67 -11.41 -4.83 -4.06
N LEU A 68 -10.86 -3.62 -3.88
CA LEU A 68 -9.45 -3.33 -4.14
C LEU A 68 -8.55 -4.04 -3.13
N ILE A 69 -7.55 -4.75 -3.65
CA ILE A 69 -6.41 -5.25 -2.88
C ILE A 69 -5.15 -4.68 -3.52
N LEU A 70 -4.21 -4.21 -2.69
CA LEU A 70 -2.87 -3.84 -3.12
C LEU A 70 -1.87 -4.78 -2.45
N PHE A 71 -0.85 -5.18 -3.20
CA PHE A 71 0.28 -5.93 -2.68
C PHE A 71 1.53 -5.08 -2.80
N TYR A 72 2.35 -5.06 -1.74
CA TYR A 72 3.67 -4.45 -1.75
C TYR A 72 4.72 -5.57 -1.65
N CYS A 73 5.45 -5.80 -2.73
CA CYS A 73 6.41 -6.90 -2.86
C CYS A 73 7.82 -6.46 -2.39
N HIS A 74 8.64 -7.43 -1.97
CA HIS A 74 10.06 -7.27 -1.60
C HIS A 74 10.93 -6.54 -2.65
N GLU A 75 10.51 -6.52 -3.92
CA GLU A 75 11.16 -5.71 -4.96
C GLU A 75 10.85 -4.20 -4.87
N LYS A 76 10.14 -3.77 -3.80
CA LYS A 76 9.65 -2.40 -3.58
C LYS A 76 8.67 -1.94 -4.67
N ALA A 77 7.88 -2.88 -5.16
CA ALA A 77 6.90 -2.68 -6.21
C ALA A 77 5.48 -2.88 -5.68
N PHE A 78 4.53 -2.13 -6.25
CA PHE A 78 3.11 -2.30 -5.98
C PHE A 78 2.44 -3.12 -7.08
N GLU A 79 1.59 -4.06 -6.66
CA GLU A 79 0.71 -4.81 -7.54
C GLU A 79 -0.75 -4.62 -7.14
N LEU A 80 -1.64 -4.71 -8.13
CA LEU A 80 -3.08 -4.59 -7.94
C LEU A 80 -3.74 -5.97 -7.99
N GLY A 81 -4.57 -6.25 -6.99
CA GLY A 81 -5.53 -7.34 -7.00
C GLY A 81 -6.96 -6.83 -6.87
N GLN A 82 -7.91 -7.73 -7.13
CA GLN A 82 -9.31 -7.52 -6.80
C GLN A 82 -9.83 -8.74 -6.04
N ARG A 83 -10.55 -8.51 -4.94
CA ARG A 83 -11.27 -9.56 -4.23
C ARG A 83 -12.42 -10.03 -5.11
N MET A 84 -12.42 -11.32 -5.44
CA MET A 84 -13.61 -11.94 -6.02
C MET A 84 -14.64 -12.07 -4.90
N ALA A 85 -15.67 -11.23 -4.93
CA ALA A 85 -16.89 -11.49 -4.16
C ALA A 85 -17.65 -12.57 -4.94
N TYR A 86 -17.65 -13.79 -4.41
CA TYR A 86 -18.65 -14.76 -4.80
C TYR A 86 -19.89 -14.41 -3.98
N ASP A 87 -20.93 -13.94 -4.65
CA ASP A 87 -22.26 -13.73 -4.06
C ASP A 87 -22.86 -15.05 -3.54
#